data_AF-A0A2J0PXS5-F1
#
_entry.id   AF-A0A2J0PXS5-F1
#
_cell.length_a   1.000
_cell.length_b   1.000
_cell.length_c   1.000
_cell.angle_alpha   90.00
_cell.angle_beta   90.00
_cell.angle_gamma   90.00
#
_symmetry.space_group_name_H-M   'P 1'
#
loop_
_entity.id
_entity.type
_entity.pdbx_description
1 polymer ?
#
loop_
_entity_poly.entity_id
_entity_poly.type
_entity_poly.pdbx_seq_one_letter_code
_entity_poly.pdbx_strand_id
1 'polypeptide(L)'
;MKNEQGFTLIETLIAVSLAVILSATGLYGWDSWQQRQRLWQTACQVRDYLVFLRNDANRHNSEHRIALYNDGEKNCLASSAVTGCDSGGPFVMKPMWPEVTISDITPALGFYGLRDTAWAGHIRVQSRAGGWWIIVSNGGRIRLCNAAGEGACQ
;
A
#
# COMPACT_ATOMS: atom_id res chain seq x y z
N MET A 1 -4.00 48.57 -40.70
CA MET A 1 -2.80 48.50 -39.84
C MET A 1 -3.23 47.88 -38.53
N LYS A 2 -2.65 46.74 -38.12
CA LYS A 2 -2.98 46.10 -36.83
C LYS A 2 -2.20 46.83 -35.73
N ASN A 3 -2.89 47.34 -34.72
CA ASN A 3 -2.24 47.81 -33.49
C ASN A 3 -1.86 46.58 -32.68
N GLU A 4 -0.57 46.30 -32.59
CA GLU A 4 -0.03 45.34 -31.62
C GLU A 4 -0.16 45.98 -30.24
N GLN A 5 -1.09 45.48 -29.42
CA GLN A 5 -1.23 45.90 -28.02
C GLN A 5 -0.20 45.11 -27.18
N GLY A 6 0.84 45.80 -26.71
CA GLY A 6 1.79 45.21 -25.76
C GLY A 6 1.20 45.10 -24.35
N PHE A 7 1.67 44.12 -23.58
CA PHE A 7 1.27 43.95 -22.19
C PHE A 7 1.91 45.00 -21.28
N THR A 8 1.15 45.48 -20.30
CA THR A 8 1.70 46.41 -19.29
C THR A 8 2.51 45.67 -18.21
N LEU A 9 3.44 46.38 -17.55
CA LEU A 9 4.23 45.80 -16.45
C LEU A 9 3.33 45.22 -15.35
N ILE A 10 2.25 45.93 -14.99
CA ILE A 10 1.34 45.47 -13.93
C ILE A 10 0.54 44.23 -14.35
N GLU A 11 0.14 44.15 -15.62
CA GLU A 11 -0.58 43.00 -16.16
C GLU A 11 0.29 41.74 -16.20
N THR A 12 1.54 41.87 -16.63
CA THR A 12 2.51 40.77 -16.59
C THR A 12 2.83 40.34 -15.16
N LEU A 13 2.97 41.27 -14.22
CA LEU A 13 3.16 40.95 -12.78
C LEU A 13 1.97 40.18 -12.20
N ILE A 14 0.73 40.61 -12.52
CA ILE A 14 -0.48 39.91 -12.08
C ILE A 14 -0.51 38.50 -12.69
N ALA A 15 -0.28 38.38 -14.01
CA ALA A 15 -0.29 37.09 -14.69
C ALA A 15 0.74 36.10 -14.11
N VAL A 16 1.97 36.56 -13.88
CA VAL A 16 3.04 35.74 -13.27
C VAL A 16 2.67 35.36 -11.83
N SER A 17 2.12 36.28 -11.04
CA SER A 17 1.72 35.97 -9.65
C SER A 17 0.63 34.89 -9.60
N LEU A 18 -0.38 34.95 -10.47
CA LEU A 18 -1.42 33.93 -10.58
C LEU A 18 -0.84 32.58 -11.03
N ALA A 19 0.07 32.58 -12.01
CA ALA A 19 0.74 31.37 -12.47
C ALA A 19 1.52 30.68 -11.35
N VAL A 20 2.21 31.44 -10.50
CA VAL A 20 2.96 30.91 -9.35
C VAL A 20 2.03 30.31 -8.30
N ILE A 21 0.94 31.00 -7.95
CA ILE A 21 -0.02 30.50 -6.94
C ILE A 21 -0.68 29.19 -7.39
N LEU A 22 -1.12 29.13 -8.66
CA LEU A 22 -1.73 27.93 -9.23
C LEU A 22 -0.74 26.78 -9.34
N SER A 23 0.51 27.06 -9.71
CA SER A 23 1.57 26.04 -9.77
C SER A 23 1.88 25.49 -8.38
N ALA A 24 2.03 26.34 -7.37
CA ALA A 24 2.31 25.92 -6.00
C ALA A 24 1.18 25.03 -5.44
N THR A 25 -0.08 25.48 -5.56
CA THR A 25 -1.25 24.70 -5.12
C THR A 25 -1.39 23.37 -5.86
N GLY A 26 -1.11 23.34 -7.17
CA GLY A 26 -1.07 22.12 -7.96
C GLY A 26 -0.02 21.12 -7.46
N LEU A 27 1.18 21.59 -7.13
CA LEU A 27 2.27 20.74 -6.62
C LEU A 27 1.93 20.12 -5.24
N TYR A 28 1.38 20.92 -4.31
CA TYR A 28 0.98 20.40 -3.00
C TYR A 28 -0.16 19.37 -3.10
N GLY A 29 -1.16 19.64 -3.94
CA GLY A 29 -2.24 18.69 -4.21
C GLY A 29 -1.72 17.38 -4.80
N TRP A 30 -0.78 17.47 -5.74
CA TRP A 30 -0.16 16.33 -6.40
C TRP A 30 0.59 15.41 -5.42
N ASP A 31 1.43 15.97 -4.54
CA ASP A 31 2.17 15.16 -3.57
C ASP A 31 1.23 14.36 -2.68
N SER A 32 0.21 15.00 -2.11
CA SER A 32 -0.77 14.31 -1.25
C SER A 32 -1.51 13.18 -1.96
N TRP A 33 -1.88 13.39 -3.23
CA TRP A 33 -2.52 12.38 -4.06
C TRP A 33 -1.57 11.22 -4.37
N GLN A 34 -0.32 11.52 -4.72
CA GLN A 34 0.70 10.52 -5.01
C GLN A 34 0.97 9.63 -3.79
N GLN A 35 1.09 10.22 -2.59
CA GLN A 35 1.25 9.47 -1.33
C GLN A 35 0.08 8.51 -1.09
N ARG A 36 -1.15 8.95 -1.36
CA ARG A 36 -2.35 8.11 -1.22
C ARG A 36 -2.38 6.96 -2.22
N GLN A 37 -1.89 7.17 -3.45
CA GLN A 37 -1.80 6.09 -4.44
C GLN A 37 -0.73 5.07 -4.08
N ARG A 38 0.44 5.51 -3.61
CA ARG A 38 1.51 4.59 -3.17
C ARG A 38 1.07 3.72 -2.00
N LEU A 39 0.32 4.31 -1.06
CA LEU A 39 -0.31 3.57 0.04
C LEU A 39 -1.31 2.52 -0.48
N TRP A 40 -2.20 2.91 -1.40
CA TRP A 40 -3.19 1.99 -1.99
C TRP A 40 -2.54 0.86 -2.79
N GLN A 41 -1.50 1.15 -3.57
CA GLN A 41 -0.73 0.15 -4.30
C GLN A 41 -0.08 -0.86 -3.35
N THR A 42 0.48 -0.40 -2.23
CA THR A 42 1.06 -1.29 -1.22
C THR A 42 -0.02 -2.15 -0.55
N ALA A 43 -1.19 -1.59 -0.26
CA ALA A 43 -2.31 -2.35 0.28
C ALA A 43 -2.78 -3.46 -0.69
N CYS A 44 -2.89 -3.14 -1.98
CA CYS A 44 -3.17 -4.13 -3.03
C CYS A 44 -2.06 -5.18 -3.11
N GLN A 45 -0.79 -4.77 -3.06
CA GLN A 45 0.36 -5.68 -3.09
C GLN A 45 0.31 -6.68 -1.93
N VAL A 46 -0.04 -6.25 -0.72
CA VAL A 46 -0.21 -7.15 0.44
C VAL A 46 -1.37 -8.12 0.19
N ARG A 47 -2.53 -7.64 -0.27
CA ARG A 47 -3.67 -8.51 -0.60
C ARG A 47 -3.28 -9.57 -1.62
N ASP A 48 -2.62 -9.18 -2.70
CA ASP A 48 -2.26 -10.08 -3.80
C ASP A 48 -1.23 -11.13 -3.34
N TYR A 49 -0.28 -10.73 -2.48
CA TYR A 49 0.64 -11.66 -1.81
C TYR A 49 -0.09 -12.67 -0.92
N LEU A 50 -1.07 -12.23 -0.12
CA LEU A 50 -1.88 -13.13 0.70
C LEU A 50 -2.73 -14.09 -0.16
N VAL A 51 -3.27 -13.62 -1.27
CA VAL A 51 -4.00 -14.46 -2.23
C VAL A 51 -3.08 -15.52 -2.82
N PHE A 52 -1.85 -15.14 -3.19
CA PHE A 52 -0.83 -16.08 -3.65
C PHE A 52 -0.56 -17.16 -2.60
N LEU A 53 -0.27 -16.79 -1.35
CA LEU A 53 -0.02 -17.76 -0.27
C LEU A 53 -1.21 -18.69 -0.01
N ARG A 54 -2.44 -18.15 -0.02
CA ARG A 54 -3.64 -18.98 0.15
C ARG A 54 -3.77 -20.00 -0.98
N ASN A 55 -3.57 -19.57 -2.22
CA ASN A 55 -3.68 -20.45 -3.38
C ASN A 55 -2.57 -21.51 -3.38
N ASP A 56 -1.36 -21.16 -2.97
CA ASP A 56 -0.23 -22.09 -2.84
C ASP A 56 -0.49 -23.12 -1.73
N ALA A 57 -0.96 -22.66 -0.56
CA ALA A 57 -1.38 -23.50 0.56
C ALA A 57 -2.42 -24.53 0.12
N ASN A 58 -3.48 -24.09 -0.58
CA ASN A 58 -4.56 -24.96 -1.03
C ASN A 58 -4.08 -25.97 -2.09
N ARG A 59 -3.25 -25.51 -3.04
CA ARG A 59 -2.72 -26.37 -4.10
C ARG A 59 -1.80 -27.46 -3.57
N HIS A 60 -0.92 -27.13 -2.63
CA HIS A 60 0.11 -28.03 -2.12
C HIS A 60 -0.23 -28.67 -0.78
N ASN A 61 -1.41 -28.35 -0.21
CA ASN A 61 -1.81 -28.75 1.13
C ASN A 61 -0.72 -28.43 2.18
N SER A 62 -0.13 -27.24 2.05
CA SER A 62 0.95 -26.73 2.89
C SER A 62 0.46 -25.61 3.80
N GLU A 63 1.20 -25.39 4.89
CA GLU A 63 0.97 -24.26 5.77
C GLU A 63 1.86 -23.06 5.41
N HIS A 64 1.24 -21.88 5.40
CA HIS A 64 1.91 -20.60 5.18
C HIS A 64 1.55 -19.63 6.30
N ARG A 65 2.33 -19.65 7.38
CA ARG A 65 2.25 -18.64 8.45
C ARG A 65 2.99 -17.39 8.01
N ILE A 66 2.41 -16.23 8.27
CA ILE A 66 2.96 -14.95 7.83
C ILE A 66 3.62 -14.28 9.02
N ALA A 67 4.87 -13.88 8.82
CA ALA A 67 5.64 -13.14 9.81
C ALA A 67 6.16 -11.83 9.18
N LEU A 68 6.23 -10.81 10.01
CA LEU A 68 6.88 -9.55 9.68
C LEU A 68 8.34 -9.63 10.12
N TYR A 69 9.26 -9.51 9.17
CA TYR A 69 10.68 -9.39 9.46
C TYR A 69 11.16 -7.97 9.18
N ASN A 70 12.18 -7.55 9.91
CA ASN A 70 12.86 -6.28 9.71
C ASN A 70 14.26 -6.57 9.16
N ASP A 71 14.52 -6.10 7.94
CA ASP A 71 15.77 -6.27 7.19
C ASP A 71 16.72 -5.07 7.38
N GLY A 72 16.59 -4.36 8.50
CA GLY A 72 17.32 -3.13 8.82
C GLY A 72 16.73 -1.89 8.13
N GLU A 73 16.69 -1.87 6.80
CA GLU A 73 16.16 -0.73 6.04
C GLU A 73 14.67 -0.86 5.67
N LYS A 74 14.15 -2.09 5.55
CA LYS A 74 12.78 -2.35 5.09
C LYS A 74 12.12 -3.48 5.88
N ASN A 75 10.83 -3.33 6.14
CA ASN A 75 10.00 -4.41 6.67
C ASN A 75 9.58 -5.32 5.51
N CYS A 76 9.66 -6.64 5.68
CA CYS A 76 9.16 -7.59 4.71
C CYS A 76 8.14 -8.55 5.34
N LEU A 77 7.17 -8.99 4.54
CA LEU A 77 6.31 -10.12 4.90
C LEU A 77 6.93 -11.38 4.32
N ALA A 78 7.17 -12.37 5.16
CA ALA A 78 7.66 -13.67 4.72
C ALA A 78 6.74 -14.78 5.22
N SER A 79 6.58 -15.80 4.38
CA SER A 79 5.90 -17.03 4.74
C SER A 79 6.84 -17.96 5.52
N SER A 80 6.28 -18.84 6.37
CA SER A 80 7.00 -19.92 7.05
C SER A 80 7.76 -20.87 6.12
N ALA A 81 7.49 -20.85 4.81
CA ALA A 81 8.26 -21.58 3.81
C ALA A 81 9.70 -21.08 3.66
N VAL A 82 10.01 -19.87 4.12
CA VAL A 82 11.32 -19.22 4.01
C VAL A 82 11.72 -18.57 5.33
N THR A 83 13.02 -18.36 5.52
CA THR A 83 13.56 -17.68 6.70
C THR A 83 14.15 -16.34 6.29
N GLY A 84 13.60 -15.26 6.84
CA GLY A 84 14.06 -13.89 6.57
C GLY A 84 13.60 -13.31 5.23
N CYS A 85 14.16 -12.14 4.90
CA CYS A 85 13.76 -11.32 3.75
C CYS A 85 14.56 -11.58 2.46
N ASP A 86 15.58 -12.43 2.51
CA ASP A 86 16.59 -12.56 1.44
C ASP A 86 16.33 -13.70 0.47
N SER A 87 15.25 -14.46 0.63
CA SER A 87 15.06 -15.70 -0.11
C SER A 87 14.73 -15.54 -1.60
N GLY A 88 14.68 -14.32 -2.16
CA GLY A 88 14.53 -14.01 -3.59
C GLY A 88 13.29 -14.56 -4.30
N GLY A 89 12.51 -15.40 -3.63
CA GLY A 89 11.37 -16.14 -4.15
C GLY A 89 10.03 -15.50 -3.81
N PRO A 90 8.93 -16.08 -4.31
CA PRO A 90 7.58 -15.52 -4.21
C PRO A 90 7.00 -15.55 -2.78
N PHE A 91 7.68 -16.23 -1.85
CA PHE A 91 7.30 -16.35 -0.44
C PHE A 91 7.79 -15.19 0.43
N VAL A 92 8.39 -14.16 -0.17
CA VAL A 92 8.72 -12.89 0.48
C VAL A 92 8.12 -11.75 -0.32
N MET A 93 7.47 -10.84 0.39
CA MET A 93 6.97 -9.58 -0.15
C MET A 93 7.68 -8.43 0.56
N LYS A 94 8.40 -7.63 -0.23
CA LYS A 94 8.94 -6.33 0.20
C LYS A 94 8.01 -5.22 -0.34
N PRO A 95 7.61 -4.23 0.48
CA PRO A 95 6.83 -3.09 0.02
C PRO A 95 7.53 -2.39 -1.16
N MET A 96 6.76 -2.07 -2.21
CA MET A 96 7.29 -1.36 -3.38
C MET A 96 7.76 0.07 -3.03
N TRP A 97 7.09 0.72 -2.09
CA TRP A 97 7.31 2.11 -1.70
C TRP A 97 7.90 2.20 -0.29
N PRO A 98 9.13 2.74 -0.11
CA PRO A 98 9.81 2.77 1.18
C PRO A 98 9.12 3.64 2.24
N GLU A 99 8.33 4.63 1.84
CA GLU A 99 7.55 5.48 2.74
C GLU A 99 6.32 4.79 3.33
N VAL A 100 5.93 3.63 2.79
CA VAL A 100 4.80 2.85 3.28
C VAL A 100 5.32 1.73 4.18
N THR A 101 4.94 1.79 5.45
CA THR A 101 5.37 0.83 6.47
C THR A 101 4.23 -0.12 6.82
N ILE A 102 4.56 -1.39 7.02
CA ILE A 102 3.66 -2.34 7.69
C ILE A 102 3.83 -2.11 9.19
N SER A 103 2.77 -1.63 9.85
CA SER A 103 2.83 -1.20 11.25
C SER A 103 2.26 -2.21 12.24
N ASP A 104 1.41 -3.13 11.79
CA ASP A 104 0.80 -4.15 12.66
C ASP A 104 0.45 -5.42 11.88
N ILE A 105 0.52 -6.56 12.56
CA ILE A 105 0.12 -7.87 12.03
C ILE A 105 -0.41 -8.74 13.18
N THR A 106 -1.54 -9.43 12.94
CA THR A 106 -2.03 -10.42 13.89
C THR A 106 -1.04 -11.59 14.00
N PRO A 107 -0.58 -11.93 15.22
CA PRO A 107 0.27 -13.08 15.42
C PRO A 107 -0.38 -14.36 14.89
N ALA A 108 0.42 -15.23 14.27
CA ALA A 108 -0.01 -16.50 13.69
C ALA A 108 -1.03 -16.42 12.54
N LEU A 109 -1.28 -15.24 11.97
CA LEU A 109 -1.98 -15.10 10.69
C LEU A 109 -1.35 -16.05 9.65
N GLY A 110 -2.18 -16.85 8.98
CA GLY A 110 -1.67 -17.84 8.02
C GLY A 110 -2.76 -18.66 7.34
N PHE A 111 -2.34 -19.42 6.33
CA PHE A 111 -3.20 -20.32 5.54
C PHE A 111 -2.76 -21.77 5.72
N TYR A 112 -3.71 -22.71 5.79
CA TYR A 112 -3.44 -24.10 6.19
C TYR A 112 -3.84 -25.16 5.15
N GLY A 113 -4.07 -24.75 3.91
CA GLY A 113 -4.27 -25.61 2.74
C GLY A 113 -5.58 -26.40 2.70
N LEU A 114 -5.89 -27.14 3.76
CA LEU A 114 -7.12 -27.92 3.86
C LEU A 114 -8.35 -27.00 3.87
N ARG A 115 -9.21 -27.14 2.87
CA ARG A 115 -10.50 -26.43 2.74
C ARG A 115 -10.38 -24.89 2.74
N ASP A 116 -9.28 -24.36 2.21
CA ASP A 116 -9.00 -22.91 2.21
C ASP A 116 -9.09 -22.26 3.61
N THR A 117 -8.76 -23.03 4.65
CA THR A 117 -8.78 -22.54 6.03
C THR A 117 -7.65 -21.55 6.28
N ALA A 118 -7.96 -20.50 7.03
CA ALA A 118 -7.00 -19.49 7.45
C ALA A 118 -7.15 -19.21 8.93
N TRP A 119 -6.03 -18.97 9.61
CA TRP A 119 -6.09 -18.31 10.91
C TRP A 119 -6.42 -16.85 10.67
N ALA A 120 -7.57 -16.40 11.17
CA ALA A 120 -8.06 -15.05 10.93
C ALA A 120 -7.15 -13.99 11.55
N GLY A 121 -7.15 -12.80 10.96
CA GLY A 121 -6.35 -11.69 11.48
C GLY A 121 -6.35 -10.50 10.53
N HIS A 122 -5.41 -9.60 10.76
CA HIS A 122 -5.26 -8.38 9.99
C HIS A 122 -3.79 -8.01 9.80
N ILE A 123 -3.52 -7.23 8.76
CA ILE A 123 -2.25 -6.53 8.53
C ILE A 123 -2.56 -5.04 8.35
N ARG A 124 -1.81 -4.16 9.01
CA ARG A 124 -1.94 -2.72 8.83
C ARG A 124 -0.79 -2.19 7.98
N VAL A 125 -1.13 -1.48 6.91
CA VAL A 125 -0.19 -0.65 6.15
C VAL A 125 -0.48 0.82 6.40
N GLN A 126 0.57 1.62 6.58
CA GLN A 126 0.46 3.02 6.95
C GLN A 126 1.51 3.87 6.25
N SER A 127 1.14 5.10 5.96
CA SER A 127 2.03 6.17 5.48
C SER A 127 1.56 7.52 6.06
N ARG A 128 2.21 8.61 5.63
CA ARG A 128 1.75 9.97 5.97
C ARG A 128 0.35 10.29 5.43
N ALA A 129 -0.09 9.62 4.37
CA ALA A 129 -1.40 9.83 3.77
C ALA A 129 -2.56 9.08 4.47
N GLY A 130 -2.26 8.26 5.49
CA GLY A 130 -3.24 7.46 6.23
C GLY A 130 -2.86 5.99 6.33
N GLY A 131 -3.85 5.10 6.47
CA GLY A 131 -3.60 3.67 6.55
C GLY A 131 -4.72 2.81 5.98
N TRP A 132 -4.40 1.55 5.72
CA TRP A 132 -5.33 0.51 5.31
C TRP A 132 -5.13 -0.74 6.17
N TRP A 133 -6.24 -1.41 6.45
CA TRP A 133 -6.28 -2.73 7.05
C TRP A 133 -6.53 -3.78 5.98
N ILE A 134 -5.72 -4.82 5.96
CA ILE A 134 -5.94 -6.01 5.16
C ILE A 134 -6.44 -7.09 6.11
N ILE A 135 -7.73 -7.42 6.03
CA ILE A 135 -8.40 -8.34 6.96
C ILE A 135 -8.57 -9.70 6.29
N VAL A 136 -8.20 -10.76 7.01
CA VAL A 136 -8.36 -12.15 6.61
C VAL A 136 -9.39 -12.82 7.52
N SER A 137 -10.46 -13.36 6.94
CA SER A 137 -11.43 -14.16 7.69
C SER A 137 -10.95 -15.59 7.92
N ASN A 138 -11.62 -16.32 8.82
CA ASN A 138 -11.32 -17.72 9.11
C ASN A 138 -11.45 -18.66 7.89
N GLY A 139 -12.25 -18.26 6.89
CA GLY A 139 -12.40 -18.96 5.62
C GLY A 139 -11.51 -18.43 4.49
N GLY A 140 -10.43 -17.73 4.83
CA GLY A 140 -9.42 -17.27 3.86
C GLY A 140 -9.88 -16.12 2.95
N ARG A 141 -10.96 -15.40 3.28
CA ARG A 141 -11.39 -14.22 2.52
C ARG A 141 -10.56 -13.02 2.95
N ILE A 142 -9.94 -12.36 1.98
CA ILE A 142 -9.06 -11.20 2.18
C ILE A 142 -9.81 -9.95 1.72
N ARG A 143 -9.84 -8.89 2.55
CA ARG A 143 -10.51 -7.61 2.26
C ARG A 143 -9.61 -6.43 2.60
N LEU A 144 -9.78 -5.32 1.89
CA LEU A 144 -9.10 -4.05 2.12
C LEU A 144 -10.07 -3.07 2.78
N CYS A 145 -9.78 -2.65 4.02
CA CYS A 145 -10.60 -1.70 4.76
C CYS A 145 -9.82 -0.41 5.01
N ASN A 146 -10.43 0.74 4.74
CA ASN A 146 -9.79 2.02 4.99
C ASN A 146 -9.66 2.25 6.51
N ALA A 147 -8.48 2.66 6.98
CA ALA A 147 -8.29 2.92 8.42
C ALA A 147 -8.92 4.23 8.91
N ALA A 148 -9.27 5.15 7.99
CA ALA A 148 -9.84 6.47 8.30
C ALA A 148 -11.38 6.51 8.27
N GLY A 149 -12.06 5.41 7.92
CA GLY A 149 -13.51 5.39 7.77
C GLY A 149 -14.13 4.09 8.24
N GLU A 150 -15.07 4.22 9.17
CA GLU A 150 -15.92 3.15 9.70
C GLU A 150 -16.57 2.36 8.56
N GLY A 151 -16.13 1.11 8.34
CA GLY A 151 -16.90 0.08 7.66
C GLY A 151 -16.78 -0.07 6.13
N ALA A 152 -16.03 0.77 5.41
CA ALA A 152 -15.85 0.59 3.97
C ALA A 152 -14.73 -0.43 3.67
N CYS A 153 -15.06 -1.71 3.77
CA CYS A 153 -14.22 -2.83 3.35
C CYS A 153 -14.55 -3.23 1.90
N GLN A 154 -13.54 -3.26 1.04
CA GLN A 154 -13.61 -3.71 -0.35
C GLN A 154 -12.98 -5.10 -0.51
#